data_AF-A0A091M9T0-F1
#
_entry.id   AF-A0A091M9T0-F1
#
_cell.length_a   1.000
_cell.length_b   1.000
_cell.length_c   1.000
_cell.angle_alpha   90.00
_cell.angle_beta   90.00
_cell.angle_gamma   90.00
#
_symmetry.space_group_name_H-M   'P 1'
#
loop_
_entity.id
_entity.type
_entity.pdbx_description
1 polymer ?
#
loop_
_entity_poly.entity_id
_entity_poly.type
_entity_poly.pdbx_seq_one_letter_code
_entity_poly.pdbx_strand_id
1 'polypeptide(L)'
;VDVDKCLSNPCPALATCNNTRGSYICQCPLGYELEKGKCNLVKFWRWLRDGDFGHPLLATGRRIFLIEQMNCWDAQSPLLNASLSVLPGYHHSTVKATREANFVHVSVQSTFSLASNVTFYDIVSSVKSYIRACKSPTEACQFISSLKPLHRVGSLCKQKDPECDKETSECTDFDGVALCQCKSGYFKYNKMDHSCRACEDGYKLENETCVSCPFGLGGFNCGNPYQLITVVIAAAGGGLLLIMGIALIVTCCR
;
A
#
# COMPACT_ATOMS: atom_id res chain seq x y z
N VAL A 1 38.49 -7.63 14.82
CA VAL A 1 37.03 -7.82 15.00
C VAL A 1 36.35 -6.61 14.37
N ASP A 2 35.46 -6.82 13.40
CA ASP A 2 34.68 -5.72 12.82
C ASP A 2 33.51 -5.42 13.77
N VAL A 3 33.42 -4.18 14.24
CA VAL A 3 32.38 -3.79 15.20
C VAL A 3 31.11 -3.55 14.41
N ASP A 4 30.01 -4.19 14.81
CA ASP A 4 28.71 -3.94 14.20
C ASP A 4 28.27 -2.51 14.49
N LYS A 5 28.27 -1.68 13.44
CA LYS A 5 27.94 -0.25 13.54
C LYS A 5 26.44 -0.03 13.70
N CYS A 6 25.61 -1.03 13.43
CA CYS A 6 24.16 -0.97 13.63
C CYS A 6 23.75 -1.00 15.09
N LEU A 7 24.62 -1.44 16.01
CA LEU A 7 24.36 -1.44 17.45
C LEU A 7 24.12 -0.04 18.03
N SER A 8 24.63 1.01 17.36
CA SER A 8 24.43 2.41 17.76
C SER A 8 23.15 3.03 17.21
N ASN A 9 22.29 2.25 16.54
CA ASN A 9 21.07 2.72 15.85
C ASN A 9 21.28 4.00 15.01
N PRO A 10 22.24 4.01 14.08
CA PRO A 10 22.59 5.22 13.33
C PRO A 10 21.57 5.59 12.24
N CYS A 11 20.56 4.75 11.99
CA CYS A 11 19.58 4.93 10.93
C CYS A 11 18.34 5.69 11.42
N PRO A 12 17.68 6.46 10.55
CA PRO A 12 16.48 7.19 10.94
C PRO A 12 15.31 6.26 11.24
N ALA A 13 14.30 6.79 11.91
CA ALA A 13 13.05 6.08 12.14
C ALA A 13 12.51 5.48 10.83
N LEU A 14 12.00 4.24 10.91
CA LEU A 14 11.52 3.40 9.81
C LEU A 14 12.61 2.73 8.94
N ALA A 15 13.87 3.16 8.98
CA ALA A 15 14.95 2.53 8.21
C ALA A 15 15.55 1.31 8.91
N THR A 16 15.85 0.27 8.14
CA THR A 16 16.59 -0.90 8.61
C THR A 16 18.09 -0.66 8.44
N CYS A 17 18.87 -0.89 9.49
CA CYS A 17 20.33 -0.82 9.41
C CYS A 17 20.88 -2.17 8.94
N ASN A 18 21.72 -2.14 7.91
CA ASN A 18 22.46 -3.30 7.45
C ASN A 18 23.97 -3.06 7.64
N ASN A 19 24.61 -3.89 8.46
CA ASN A 19 26.04 -3.77 8.75
C ASN A 19 26.86 -4.27 7.56
N THR A 20 27.87 -3.52 7.16
CA THR A 20 28.76 -3.86 6.05
C THR A 20 30.21 -3.86 6.54
N ARG A 21 31.12 -4.54 5.83
CA ARG A 21 32.51 -4.62 6.27
C ARG A 21 33.14 -3.23 6.31
N GLY A 22 33.37 -2.69 7.51
CA GLY A 22 33.88 -1.34 7.71
C GLY A 22 32.87 -0.18 7.57
N SER A 23 31.56 -0.41 7.41
CA SER A 23 30.53 0.66 7.38
C SER A 23 29.12 0.13 7.70
N TYR A 24 28.08 0.95 7.58
CA TYR A 24 26.68 0.53 7.63
C TYR A 24 25.89 1.19 6.50
N ILE A 25 24.80 0.56 6.08
CA ILE A 25 23.87 1.09 5.09
C ILE A 25 22.48 1.15 5.74
N CYS A 26 21.83 2.31 5.66
CA CYS A 26 20.45 2.47 6.09
C CYS A 26 19.52 2.28 4.90
N GLN A 27 18.61 1.33 5.00
CA GLN A 27 17.65 1.02 3.95
C GLN A 27 16.23 1.36 4.41
N CYS A 28 15.61 2.31 3.72
CA CYS A 28 14.20 2.62 3.92
C CYS A 28 13.32 1.47 3.38
N PRO A 29 12.13 1.26 3.94
CA PRO A 29 11.28 0.16 3.55
C PRO A 29 10.63 0.50 2.19
N LEU A 30 10.20 -0.50 1.39
CA LEU A 30 9.69 -0.26 0.02
C LEU A 30 8.60 0.85 -0.03
N GLY A 31 8.67 1.74 -1.03
CA GLY A 31 7.80 2.92 -1.12
C GLY A 31 8.30 4.12 -0.30
N TYR A 32 9.48 4.02 0.32
CA TYR A 32 10.17 5.12 0.96
C TYR A 32 11.61 5.22 0.45
N GLU A 33 12.10 6.45 0.30
CA GLU A 33 13.48 6.75 -0.08
C GLU A 33 14.16 7.55 1.03
N LEU A 34 15.44 7.25 1.27
CA LEU A 34 16.24 7.98 2.25
C LEU A 34 16.65 9.34 1.68
N GLU A 35 16.07 10.41 2.20
CA GLU A 35 16.38 11.77 1.78
C GLU A 35 16.67 12.64 3.01
N LYS A 36 17.84 13.30 3.03
CA LYS A 36 18.28 14.17 4.13
C LYS A 36 18.19 13.53 5.53
N GLY A 37 18.44 12.23 5.62
CA GLY A 37 18.39 11.49 6.88
C GLY A 37 16.98 11.18 7.39
N LYS A 38 15.97 11.15 6.51
CA LYS A 38 14.61 10.67 6.81
C LYS A 38 14.11 9.79 5.67
N CYS A 39 13.28 8.79 6.00
CA CYS A 39 12.57 8.00 4.99
C CYS A 39 11.33 8.78 4.54
N ASN A 40 11.36 9.34 3.32
CA ASN A 40 10.24 10.03 2.72
C ASN A 40 9.45 9.08 1.82
N LEU A 41 8.13 9.18 1.86
CA LEU A 41 7.26 8.43 0.96
C LEU A 41 7.55 8.83 -0.49
N VAL A 42 7.58 7.86 -1.40
CA VAL A 42 7.90 8.05 -2.83
C VAL A 42 6.87 7.37 -3.71
N LYS A 43 6.72 7.88 -4.94
CA LYS A 43 5.95 7.22 -6.00
C LYS A 43 6.74 6.05 -6.53
N PHE A 44 6.07 4.93 -6.72
CA PHE A 44 6.68 3.67 -7.05
C PHE A 44 5.87 2.97 -8.14
N TRP A 45 6.50 2.74 -9.28
CA TRP A 45 5.85 2.16 -10.44
C TRP A 45 6.48 0.81 -10.76
N ARG A 46 5.66 -0.24 -10.69
CA ARG A 46 6.06 -1.60 -11.06
C ARG A 46 5.42 -2.01 -12.37
N TRP A 47 6.24 -2.57 -13.24
CA TRP A 47 5.81 -3.07 -14.55
C TRP A 47 6.60 -4.30 -15.00
N LEU A 48 6.01 -5.03 -15.94
CA LEU A 48 6.49 -6.30 -16.48
C LEU A 48 6.53 -6.20 -18.00
N ARG A 49 7.41 -7.02 -18.57
CA ARG A 49 7.46 -7.32 -20.00
C ARG A 49 6.48 -8.46 -20.29
N ASP A 50 5.71 -8.35 -21.38
CA ASP A 50 4.97 -9.48 -21.93
C ASP A 50 5.97 -10.54 -22.46
N GLY A 51 6.03 -11.69 -21.79
CA GLY A 51 7.11 -12.68 -21.92
C GLY A 51 7.65 -13.17 -20.58
N ASP A 52 7.32 -12.48 -19.49
CA ASP A 52 7.46 -12.95 -18.11
C ASP A 52 6.34 -13.96 -17.74
N PHE A 53 6.12 -14.94 -18.62
CA PHE A 53 5.39 -16.14 -18.26
C PHE A 53 6.37 -16.96 -17.45
N GLY A 54 6.24 -16.94 -16.12
CA GLY A 54 7.16 -17.69 -15.30
C GLY A 54 7.37 -19.10 -15.85
N HIS A 55 8.62 -19.41 -16.13
CA HIS A 55 8.92 -20.65 -16.80
C HIS A 55 8.99 -21.76 -15.74
N PRO A 56 8.25 -22.86 -15.86
CA PRO A 56 8.26 -23.92 -14.86
C PRO A 56 9.66 -24.49 -14.72
N LEU A 57 10.27 -24.41 -13.53
CA LEU A 57 11.62 -24.85 -13.19
C LEU A 57 11.86 -26.37 -13.35
N LEU A 58 11.85 -26.90 -14.57
CA LEU A 58 12.19 -28.30 -14.85
C LEU A 58 13.68 -28.47 -15.20
N ALA A 59 14.37 -29.17 -14.29
CA ALA A 59 15.65 -29.89 -14.37
C ALA A 59 16.95 -29.10 -14.66
N THR A 60 17.81 -29.07 -13.62
CA THR A 60 19.30 -29.13 -13.59
C THR A 60 20.20 -28.24 -14.47
N GLY A 61 19.70 -27.53 -15.48
CA GLY A 61 20.45 -26.54 -16.28
C GLY A 61 19.99 -25.08 -16.11
N ARG A 62 18.85 -24.85 -15.43
CA ARG A 62 18.17 -23.53 -15.41
C ARG A 62 18.67 -22.53 -14.36
N ARG A 63 19.52 -22.96 -13.41
CA ARG A 63 20.20 -22.03 -12.49
C ARG A 63 21.12 -21.07 -13.26
N ILE A 64 21.75 -21.56 -14.33
CA ILE A 64 22.69 -20.78 -15.16
C ILE A 64 21.93 -19.74 -15.99
N PHE A 65 20.76 -20.10 -16.55
CA PHE A 65 19.94 -19.20 -17.37
C PHE A 65 19.38 -17.98 -16.63
N LEU A 66 18.98 -18.12 -15.36
CA LEU A 66 18.48 -16.99 -14.55
C LEU A 66 19.61 -16.05 -14.13
N ILE A 67 20.80 -16.59 -13.84
CA ILE A 67 21.99 -15.80 -13.48
C ILE A 67 22.51 -15.05 -14.72
N GLU A 68 22.54 -15.69 -15.89
CA GLU A 68 22.90 -15.03 -17.16
C GLU A 68 21.92 -13.92 -17.55
N GLN A 69 20.61 -14.12 -17.35
CA GLN A 69 19.62 -13.06 -17.58
C GLN A 69 19.75 -11.90 -16.58
N MET A 70 20.00 -12.16 -15.30
CA MET A 70 20.24 -11.10 -14.31
C MET A 70 21.50 -10.29 -14.63
N ASN A 71 22.59 -10.95 -15.06
CA ASN A 71 23.83 -10.28 -15.47
C ASN A 71 23.63 -9.37 -16.70
N CYS A 72 22.77 -9.78 -17.65
CA CYS A 72 22.46 -9.00 -18.84
C CYS A 72 21.62 -7.73 -18.52
N TRP A 73 20.78 -7.78 -17.48
CA TRP A 73 20.00 -6.61 -17.01
C TRP A 73 20.79 -5.69 -16.08
N ASP A 74 21.72 -6.18 -15.26
CA ASP A 74 22.66 -5.33 -14.51
C ASP A 74 23.49 -4.47 -15.47
N ALA A 75 23.86 -5.02 -16.63
CA ALA A 75 24.50 -4.27 -17.72
C ALA A 75 23.57 -3.22 -18.39
N GLN A 76 22.24 -3.36 -18.27
CA GLN A 76 21.22 -2.52 -18.91
C GLN A 76 20.52 -1.54 -17.95
N SER A 77 20.72 -1.69 -16.63
CA SER A 77 20.27 -0.77 -15.58
C SER A 77 20.68 0.69 -15.83
N PRO A 78 21.92 1.02 -16.26
CA PRO A 78 22.30 2.40 -16.55
C PRO A 78 21.49 3.02 -17.69
N LEU A 79 21.11 2.21 -18.68
CA LEU A 79 20.37 2.65 -19.87
C LEU A 79 18.91 2.98 -19.52
N LEU A 80 18.28 2.14 -18.68
CA LEU A 80 16.94 2.42 -18.16
C LEU A 80 16.95 3.66 -17.27
N ASN A 81 17.94 3.77 -16.38
CA ASN A 81 18.08 4.93 -15.51
C ASN A 81 18.28 6.22 -16.31
N ALA A 82 19.08 6.18 -17.39
CA ALA A 82 19.24 7.31 -18.29
C ALA A 82 17.92 7.72 -18.97
N SER A 83 17.12 6.75 -19.44
CA SER A 83 15.83 7.04 -20.08
C SER A 83 14.81 7.71 -19.14
N LEU A 84 14.80 7.30 -17.88
CA LEU A 84 13.83 7.80 -16.89
C LEU A 84 14.34 9.05 -16.15
N SER A 85 15.64 9.31 -16.18
CA SER A 85 16.23 10.51 -15.58
C SER A 85 15.70 11.83 -16.14
N VAL A 86 15.12 11.81 -17.36
CA VAL A 86 14.50 12.98 -18.00
C VAL A 86 13.16 13.36 -17.32
N LEU A 87 12.53 12.41 -16.61
CA LEU A 87 11.26 12.63 -15.95
C LEU A 87 11.46 13.38 -14.61
N PRO A 88 10.57 14.32 -14.27
CA PRO A 88 10.73 15.12 -13.07
C PRO A 88 10.64 14.25 -11.81
N GLY A 89 11.56 14.46 -10.88
CA GLY A 89 11.59 13.76 -9.60
C GLY A 89 12.01 12.28 -9.70
N TYR A 90 12.66 11.86 -10.78
CA TYR A 90 13.23 10.51 -10.84
C TYR A 90 14.32 10.30 -9.79
N HIS A 91 14.26 9.19 -9.04
CA HIS A 91 15.32 8.77 -8.12
C HIS A 91 16.20 7.69 -8.76
N HIS A 92 15.64 6.49 -8.92
CA HIS A 92 16.36 5.33 -9.43
C HIS A 92 15.37 4.25 -9.91
N SER A 93 15.86 3.31 -10.71
CA SER A 93 15.11 2.10 -11.08
C SER A 93 15.89 0.87 -10.65
N THR A 94 15.18 -0.12 -10.12
CA THR A 94 15.72 -1.42 -9.75
C THR A 94 14.98 -2.52 -10.50
N VAL A 95 15.69 -3.61 -10.79
CA VAL A 95 15.09 -4.82 -11.36
C VAL A 95 14.99 -5.83 -10.24
N LYS A 96 13.78 -6.36 -10.03
CA LYS A 96 13.49 -7.35 -9.01
C LYS A 96 12.89 -8.60 -9.66
N ALA A 97 13.63 -9.70 -9.57
CA ALA A 97 13.12 -11.03 -9.85
C ALA A 97 12.43 -11.60 -8.60
N THR A 98 11.16 -11.97 -8.71
CA THR A 98 10.36 -12.58 -7.64
C THR A 98 9.98 -13.99 -8.06
N ARG A 99 10.14 -14.96 -7.16
CA ARG A 99 9.75 -16.36 -7.42
C ARG A 99 8.38 -16.63 -6.83
N GLU A 100 7.43 -17.07 -7.65
CA GLU A 100 6.08 -17.45 -7.24
C GLU A 100 5.83 -18.90 -7.67
N ALA A 101 5.81 -19.82 -6.69
CA ALA A 101 5.76 -21.27 -6.94
C ALA A 101 6.87 -21.77 -7.91
N ASN A 102 6.49 -22.17 -9.14
CA ASN A 102 7.39 -22.66 -10.20
C ASN A 102 7.78 -21.57 -11.22
N PHE A 103 7.28 -20.36 -11.02
CA PHE A 103 7.34 -19.24 -11.94
C PHE A 103 8.35 -18.22 -11.39
N VAL A 104 9.19 -17.64 -12.25
CA VAL A 104 10.04 -16.49 -11.91
C VAL A 104 9.49 -15.30 -12.67
N HIS A 105 9.22 -14.23 -11.92
CA HIS A 105 8.71 -12.98 -12.43
C HIS A 105 9.76 -11.89 -12.35
N VAL A 106 10.15 -11.29 -13.48
CA VAL A 106 11.15 -10.22 -13.56
C VAL A 106 10.46 -8.87 -13.70
N SER A 107 10.32 -8.17 -12.58
CA SER A 107 9.72 -6.83 -12.53
C SER A 107 10.74 -5.72 -12.51
N VAL A 108 10.44 -4.62 -13.19
CA VAL A 108 11.20 -3.38 -13.07
C VAL A 108 10.41 -2.44 -12.15
N GLN A 109 11.11 -1.83 -11.20
CA GLN A 109 10.56 -0.98 -10.16
C GLN A 109 11.23 0.37 -10.26
N SER A 110 10.46 1.40 -10.61
CA SER A 110 10.99 2.77 -10.76
C SER A 110 10.46 3.66 -9.66
N THR A 111 11.36 4.39 -9.02
CA THR A 111 11.08 5.23 -7.85
C THR A 111 11.18 6.70 -8.24
N PHE A 112 10.17 7.47 -7.86
CA PHE A 112 10.06 8.90 -8.14
C PHE A 112 9.63 9.66 -6.88
N SER A 113 9.98 10.93 -6.80
CA SER A 113 9.55 11.83 -5.73
C SER A 113 8.03 11.90 -5.66
N LEU A 114 7.48 11.97 -4.45
CA LEU A 114 6.04 12.09 -4.22
C LEU A 114 5.42 13.34 -4.88
N ALA A 115 6.20 14.42 -5.00
CA ALA A 115 5.76 15.67 -5.62
C ALA A 115 5.79 15.63 -7.16
N SER A 116 6.33 14.56 -7.77
CA SER A 116 6.37 14.44 -9.22
C SER A 116 4.96 14.18 -9.79
N ASN A 117 4.62 14.81 -10.91
CA ASN A 117 3.36 14.55 -11.62
C ASN A 117 3.50 13.42 -12.65
N VAL A 118 4.49 12.53 -12.47
CA VAL A 118 4.77 11.43 -13.39
C VAL A 118 3.70 10.37 -13.23
N THR A 119 3.05 10.03 -14.34
CA THR A 119 2.05 8.96 -14.41
C THR A 119 2.64 7.70 -15.03
N PHE A 120 1.96 6.56 -14.87
CA PHE A 120 2.33 5.32 -15.57
C PHE A 120 2.51 5.52 -17.08
N TYR A 121 1.67 6.36 -17.71
CA TYR A 121 1.72 6.62 -19.14
C TYR A 121 3.03 7.30 -19.56
N ASP A 122 3.51 8.27 -18.77
CA ASP A 122 4.76 8.99 -19.04
C ASP A 122 5.96 8.06 -19.01
N ILE A 123 5.99 7.14 -18.03
CA ILE A 123 7.06 6.16 -17.89
C ILE A 123 7.03 5.21 -19.11
N VAL A 124 5.85 4.74 -19.52
CA VAL A 124 5.71 3.86 -20.71
C VAL A 124 6.13 4.58 -21.98
N SER A 125 5.75 5.85 -22.13
CA SER A 125 6.11 6.69 -23.27
C SER A 125 7.62 6.95 -23.31
N SER A 126 8.24 7.29 -22.18
CA SER A 126 9.68 7.55 -22.08
C SER A 126 10.49 6.31 -22.46
N VAL A 127 10.14 5.15 -21.90
CA VAL A 127 10.80 3.89 -22.27
C VAL A 127 10.59 3.63 -23.76
N LYS A 128 9.36 3.65 -24.29
CA LYS A 128 9.11 3.45 -25.74
C LYS A 128 9.88 4.43 -26.63
N SER A 129 10.05 5.68 -26.21
CA SER A 129 10.84 6.68 -26.93
C SER A 129 12.31 6.28 -26.96
N TYR A 130 12.85 5.88 -25.82
CA TYR A 130 14.21 5.38 -25.69
C TYR A 130 14.47 4.11 -26.51
N ILE A 131 13.52 3.16 -26.51
CA ILE A 131 13.55 1.97 -27.37
C ILE A 131 13.70 2.37 -28.84
N ARG A 132 12.89 3.32 -29.32
CA ARG A 132 12.93 3.81 -30.70
C ARG A 132 14.21 4.59 -31.03
N ALA A 133 14.79 5.26 -30.04
CA ALA A 133 16.02 6.01 -30.18
C ALA A 133 17.27 5.11 -30.17
N CYS A 134 17.18 3.88 -29.64
CA CYS A 134 18.30 2.95 -29.67
C CYS A 134 18.52 2.39 -31.08
N LYS A 135 19.40 3.05 -31.86
CA LYS A 135 19.75 2.69 -33.25
C LYS A 135 21.09 1.94 -33.38
N SER A 136 21.77 1.61 -32.28
CA SER A 136 23.10 0.97 -32.31
C SER A 136 23.02 -0.56 -32.15
N PRO A 137 23.88 -1.34 -32.83
CA PRO A 137 23.78 -2.79 -32.90
C PRO A 137 24.44 -3.41 -31.65
N THR A 138 23.70 -3.38 -30.55
CA THR A 138 23.97 -4.25 -29.40
C THR A 138 22.80 -5.22 -29.28
N GLU A 139 23.09 -6.49 -28.97
CA GLU A 139 22.07 -7.52 -28.70
C GLU A 139 21.02 -7.01 -27.69
N ALA A 140 21.46 -6.16 -26.76
CA ALA A 140 20.67 -5.44 -25.77
C ALA A 140 19.59 -4.50 -26.35
N CYS A 141 19.80 -3.86 -27.52
CA CYS A 141 18.82 -2.96 -28.13
C CYS A 141 17.89 -3.65 -29.13
N GLN A 142 18.36 -4.70 -29.82
CA GLN A 142 17.47 -5.57 -30.63
C GLN A 142 16.49 -6.34 -29.74
N PHE A 143 16.94 -6.77 -28.56
CA PHE A 143 16.10 -7.40 -27.53
C PHE A 143 15.07 -6.45 -26.88
N ILE A 144 15.38 -5.15 -26.86
CA ILE A 144 14.47 -4.11 -26.38
C ILE A 144 13.50 -3.68 -27.49
N SER A 145 13.93 -3.58 -28.76
CA SER A 145 13.06 -3.18 -29.87
C SER A 145 11.98 -4.21 -30.21
N SER A 146 12.14 -5.48 -29.83
CA SER A 146 11.15 -6.55 -29.99
C SER A 146 10.10 -6.61 -28.87
N LEU A 147 10.13 -5.65 -27.94
CA LEU A 147 9.26 -5.59 -26.77
C LEU A 147 7.78 -5.41 -27.14
N LYS A 148 6.97 -6.41 -26.75
CA LYS A 148 5.51 -6.33 -26.58
C LYS A 148 5.11 -5.27 -25.52
N PRO A 149 3.81 -4.91 -25.39
CA PRO A 149 3.42 -3.77 -24.56
C PRO A 149 3.81 -3.96 -23.08
N LEU A 150 4.36 -2.91 -22.47
CA LEU A 150 4.63 -2.84 -21.03
C LEU A 150 3.31 -2.72 -20.27
N HIS A 151 3.05 -3.63 -19.33
CA HIS A 151 1.82 -3.63 -18.53
C HIS A 151 2.13 -3.31 -17.06
N ARG A 152 1.19 -2.64 -16.38
CA ARG A 152 1.27 -2.35 -14.94
C ARG A 152 1.04 -3.64 -14.16
N VAL A 153 1.83 -3.88 -13.11
CA VAL A 153 1.89 -5.22 -12.50
C VAL A 153 1.45 -5.19 -11.06
N GLY A 154 0.24 -5.70 -10.87
CA GLY A 154 -0.38 -5.84 -9.56
C GLY A 154 -0.58 -4.49 -8.88
N SER A 155 -1.24 -4.55 -7.73
CA SER A 155 -1.31 -3.41 -6.80
C SER A 155 -0.05 -3.39 -5.94
N LEU A 156 0.46 -2.21 -5.60
CA LEU A 156 1.54 -2.06 -4.61
C LEU A 156 1.20 -2.74 -3.28
N CYS A 157 -0.07 -2.72 -2.88
CA CYS A 157 -0.57 -3.34 -1.65
C CYS A 157 -0.29 -4.84 -1.56
N LYS A 158 -0.27 -5.55 -2.70
CA LYS A 158 0.05 -6.99 -2.73
C LYS A 158 1.53 -7.27 -2.48
N GLN A 159 2.41 -6.31 -2.76
CA GLN A 159 3.85 -6.48 -2.56
C GLN A 159 4.30 -5.97 -1.20
N LYS A 160 3.74 -4.84 -0.76
CA LYS A 160 3.97 -4.32 0.58
C LYS A 160 2.70 -3.61 1.04
N ASP A 161 1.99 -4.28 1.92
CA ASP A 161 0.92 -3.66 2.68
C ASP A 161 1.56 -2.64 3.65
N PRO A 162 1.06 -1.39 3.72
CA PRO A 162 1.54 -0.39 4.68
C PRO A 162 1.07 -0.66 6.11
N GLU A 163 0.60 -1.88 6.40
CA GLU A 163 0.03 -2.31 7.68
C GLU A 163 -1.27 -1.57 7.99
N CYS A 164 -2.18 -1.57 7.02
CA CYS A 164 -3.51 -1.00 7.19
C CYS A 164 -4.30 -1.80 8.22
N ASP A 165 -5.04 -1.09 9.10
CA ASP A 165 -5.97 -1.75 9.99
C ASP A 165 -7.10 -2.40 9.18
N LYS A 166 -7.20 -3.73 9.26
CA LYS A 166 -8.12 -4.53 8.44
C LYS A 166 -9.58 -4.32 8.83
N GLU A 167 -9.86 -3.80 10.02
CA GLU A 167 -11.23 -3.54 10.44
C GLU A 167 -11.73 -2.23 9.84
N THR A 168 -10.97 -1.16 9.99
CA THR A 168 -11.40 0.21 9.65
C THR A 168 -10.94 0.71 8.28
N SER A 169 -9.92 0.09 7.69
CA SER A 169 -9.28 0.53 6.44
C SER A 169 -8.95 -0.61 5.48
N GLU A 170 -8.62 -0.26 4.25
CA GLU A 170 -8.17 -1.19 3.20
C GLU A 170 -7.01 -0.54 2.42
N CYS A 171 -6.00 -1.33 2.05
CA CYS A 171 -4.91 -0.81 1.23
C CYS A 171 -5.37 -0.60 -0.21
N THR A 172 -5.10 0.60 -0.72
CA THR A 172 -5.37 0.99 -2.11
C THR A 172 -4.10 1.48 -2.79
N ASP A 173 -3.95 1.19 -4.09
CA ASP A 173 -2.86 1.69 -4.93
C ASP A 173 -3.39 2.87 -5.74
N PHE A 174 -2.96 4.07 -5.38
CA PHE A 174 -3.32 5.31 -6.06
C PHE A 174 -2.06 5.98 -6.59
N ASP A 175 -1.98 6.18 -7.92
CA ASP A 175 -0.89 6.89 -8.60
C ASP A 175 0.53 6.41 -8.23
N GLY A 176 0.69 5.10 -8.06
CA GLY A 176 1.98 4.50 -7.70
C GLY A 176 2.33 4.61 -6.22
N VAL A 177 1.35 4.88 -5.35
CA VAL A 177 1.52 4.91 -3.90
C VAL A 177 0.53 3.94 -3.25
N ALA A 178 1.01 3.09 -2.36
CA ALA A 178 0.14 2.29 -1.49
C ALA A 178 -0.29 3.14 -0.30
N LEU A 179 -1.59 3.39 -0.18
CA LEU A 179 -2.18 4.16 0.91
C LEU A 179 -3.33 3.36 1.54
N CYS A 180 -3.47 3.44 2.86
CA CYS A 180 -4.67 2.96 3.53
C CYS A 180 -5.83 3.91 3.22
N GLN A 181 -6.91 3.40 2.65
CA GLN A 181 -8.16 4.14 2.46
C GLN A 181 -9.18 3.67 3.49
N CYS A 182 -9.95 4.58 4.06
CA CYS A 182 -11.00 4.20 5.02
C CYS A 182 -12.14 3.47 4.34
N LYS A 183 -12.67 2.47 5.05
CA LYS A 183 -13.94 1.86 4.67
C LYS A 183 -15.08 2.86 4.87
N SER A 184 -16.20 2.60 4.20
CA SER A 184 -17.40 3.42 4.30
C SER A 184 -17.81 3.64 5.77
N GLY A 185 -18.05 4.90 6.13
CA GLY A 185 -18.46 5.27 7.49
C GLY A 185 -17.32 5.46 8.48
N TYR A 186 -16.07 5.31 8.04
CA TYR A 186 -14.87 5.69 8.78
C TYR A 186 -14.19 6.89 8.13
N PHE A 187 -13.49 7.69 8.92
CA PHE A 187 -12.72 8.84 8.44
C PHE A 187 -11.33 8.88 9.10
N LYS A 188 -10.44 9.69 8.51
CA LYS A 188 -9.07 9.93 9.00
C LYS A 188 -8.91 11.38 9.41
N TYR A 189 -8.13 11.61 10.46
CA TYR A 189 -7.66 12.96 10.80
C TYR A 189 -6.44 13.34 9.97
N ASN A 190 -5.50 12.39 9.81
CA ASN A 190 -4.33 12.56 8.95
C ASN A 190 -4.37 11.58 7.78
N LYS A 191 -4.06 12.06 6.58
CA LYS A 191 -4.02 11.26 5.35
C LYS A 191 -3.03 10.09 5.44
N MET A 192 -2.02 10.20 6.31
CA MET A 192 -1.00 9.18 6.51
C MET A 192 -1.33 8.17 7.62
N ASP A 193 -2.46 8.29 8.31
CA ASP A 193 -2.82 7.34 9.38
C ASP A 193 -3.07 5.95 8.80
N HIS A 194 -2.68 4.90 9.51
CA HIS A 194 -2.88 3.50 9.04
C HIS A 194 -4.26 2.96 9.42
N SER A 195 -4.93 3.58 10.38
CA SER A 195 -6.27 3.23 10.83
C SER A 195 -7.24 4.39 10.62
N CYS A 196 -8.53 4.08 10.66
CA CYS A 196 -9.59 5.08 10.58
C CYS A 196 -10.45 5.03 11.84
N ARG A 197 -11.20 6.11 12.06
CA ARG A 197 -12.12 6.21 13.21
C ARG A 197 -13.55 6.33 12.72
N ALA A 198 -14.46 5.73 13.48
CA ALA A 198 -15.88 5.98 13.33
C ALA A 198 -16.29 7.18 14.19
N CYS A 199 -17.46 7.74 13.89
CA CYS A 199 -18.09 8.69 14.80
C CYS A 199 -18.47 8.01 16.12
N GLU A 200 -18.60 8.81 17.18
CA GLU A 200 -19.06 8.32 18.48
C GLU A 200 -20.49 7.76 18.41
N ASP A 201 -20.87 7.01 19.44
CA ASP A 201 -22.20 6.43 19.52
C ASP A 201 -23.30 7.51 19.49
N GLY A 202 -24.34 7.29 18.68
CA GLY A 202 -25.37 8.29 18.40
C GLY A 202 -25.01 9.28 17.29
N TYR A 203 -23.86 9.11 16.61
CA TYR A 203 -23.48 9.89 15.42
C TYR A 203 -23.16 9.00 14.21
N LYS A 204 -23.45 9.49 13.01
CA LYS A 204 -23.03 8.88 11.72
C LYS A 204 -22.14 9.82 10.95
N LEU A 205 -21.31 9.26 10.09
CA LEU A 205 -20.48 10.04 9.16
C LEU A 205 -21.31 10.48 7.95
N GLU A 206 -21.40 11.79 7.71
CA GLU A 206 -22.07 12.39 6.56
C GLU A 206 -21.23 13.58 6.05
N ASN A 207 -20.79 13.52 4.79
CA ASN A 207 -19.90 14.53 4.16
C ASN A 207 -18.65 14.86 5.01
N GLU A 208 -17.93 13.83 5.46
CA GLU A 208 -16.74 13.96 6.34
C GLU A 208 -17.01 14.55 7.73
N THR A 209 -18.26 14.81 8.08
CA THR A 209 -18.67 15.33 9.40
C THR A 209 -19.53 14.34 10.17
N CYS A 210 -19.35 14.28 11.48
CA CYS A 210 -20.19 13.45 12.34
C CYS A 210 -21.49 14.18 12.67
N VAL A 211 -22.61 13.66 12.20
CA VAL A 211 -23.96 14.21 12.44
C VAL A 211 -24.76 13.28 13.35
N SER A 212 -25.66 13.84 14.15
CA SER A 212 -26.46 13.07 15.09
C SER A 212 -27.39 12.08 14.37
N CYS A 213 -27.49 10.87 14.92
CA CYS A 213 -28.42 9.86 14.47
C CYS A 213 -29.89 10.29 14.69
N PRO A 214 -30.82 9.81 13.86
CA PRO A 214 -32.25 9.91 14.15
C PRO A 214 -32.60 9.28 15.50
N PHE A 215 -33.66 9.78 16.13
CA PHE A 215 -34.08 9.33 17.46
C PHE A 215 -34.25 7.81 17.54
N GLY A 216 -33.63 7.20 18.55
CA GLY A 216 -33.75 5.77 18.82
C GLY A 216 -32.74 4.87 18.08
N LEU A 217 -31.89 5.44 17.22
CA LEU A 217 -30.81 4.74 16.54
C LEU A 217 -29.44 5.13 17.13
N GLY A 218 -28.57 4.15 17.30
CA GLY A 218 -27.18 4.31 17.72
C GLY A 218 -26.29 3.24 17.09
N GLY A 219 -25.10 3.04 17.64
CA GLY A 219 -24.07 2.14 17.13
C GLY A 219 -23.36 2.70 15.89
N PHE A 220 -22.56 1.85 15.25
CA PHE A 220 -21.82 2.22 14.04
C PHE A 220 -22.76 2.73 12.95
N ASN A 221 -22.61 4.01 12.59
CA ASN A 221 -23.44 4.73 11.61
C ASN A 221 -24.96 4.55 11.79
N CYS A 222 -25.44 4.61 13.04
CA CYS A 222 -26.86 4.48 13.37
C CYS A 222 -27.49 3.13 12.99
N GLY A 223 -26.70 2.06 12.86
CA GLY A 223 -27.19 0.74 12.45
C GLY A 223 -27.98 -0.01 13.54
N ASN A 224 -27.87 0.37 14.82
CA ASN A 224 -28.46 -0.36 15.94
C ASN A 224 -29.66 0.39 16.55
N PRO A 225 -30.85 -0.22 16.64
CA PRO A 225 -32.04 0.41 17.21
C PRO A 225 -32.14 0.27 18.75
N TYR A 226 -31.03 0.09 19.46
CA TYR A 226 -31.05 -0.28 20.88
C TYR A 226 -31.71 0.81 21.77
N GLN A 227 -31.58 2.09 21.41
CA GLN A 227 -32.22 3.20 22.13
C GLN A 227 -33.74 3.16 21.99
N LEU A 228 -34.26 2.79 20.80
CA LEU A 228 -35.68 2.55 20.58
C LEU A 228 -36.21 1.41 21.47
N ILE A 229 -35.46 0.31 21.54
CA ILE A 229 -35.79 -0.84 22.39
C ILE A 229 -35.82 -0.44 23.87
N THR A 230 -34.85 0.36 24.32
CA THR A 230 -34.80 0.80 25.73
C THR A 230 -35.99 1.67 26.10
N VAL A 231 -36.40 2.58 25.21
CA VAL A 231 -37.58 3.45 25.45
C VAL A 231 -38.86 2.62 25.56
N VAL A 232 -39.05 1.64 24.68
CA VAL A 232 -40.24 0.77 24.71
C VAL A 232 -40.26 -0.09 25.98
N ILE A 233 -39.13 -0.69 26.35
CA ILE A 233 -39.03 -1.51 27.57
C ILE A 233 -39.25 -0.65 28.82
N ALA A 234 -38.67 0.56 28.88
CA ALA A 234 -38.85 1.46 30.01
C ALA A 234 -40.31 1.90 30.16
N ALA A 235 -40.98 2.24 29.05
CA ALA A 235 -42.40 2.60 29.05
C ALA A 235 -43.31 1.43 29.46
N ALA A 236 -43.11 0.25 28.86
CA ALA A 236 -43.88 -0.95 29.19
C ALA A 236 -43.64 -1.41 30.63
N GLY A 237 -42.38 -1.44 31.08
CA GLY A 237 -41.99 -1.80 32.44
C GLY A 237 -42.50 -0.82 33.49
N GLY A 238 -42.42 0.48 33.22
CA GLY A 238 -42.98 1.53 34.07
C GLY A 238 -44.51 1.42 34.19
N GLY A 239 -45.20 1.17 33.08
CA GLY A 239 -46.65 0.92 33.08
C GLY A 239 -47.04 -0.31 33.90
N LEU A 240 -46.31 -1.42 33.75
CA LEU A 240 -46.55 -2.66 34.50
C LEU A 240 -46.33 -2.47 36.01
N LEU A 241 -45.27 -1.76 36.40
CA LEU A 241 -44.99 -1.42 37.80
C LEU A 241 -46.09 -0.55 38.42
N LEU A 242 -46.58 0.44 37.67
CA LEU A 242 -47.70 1.27 38.12
C LEU A 242 -48.98 0.46 38.31
N ILE A 243 -49.31 -0.43 37.37
CA ILE A 243 -50.50 -1.31 37.47
C ILE A 243 -50.38 -2.24 38.69
N MET A 244 -49.22 -2.86 38.90
CA MET A 244 -48.96 -3.73 40.05
C MET A 244 -49.06 -2.96 41.37
N GLY A 245 -48.53 -1.73 41.43
CA GLY A 245 -48.62 -0.86 42.61
C GLY A 245 -50.07 -0.51 42.95
N ILE A 246 -50.87 -0.13 41.96
CA ILE A 246 -52.30 0.16 42.16
C ILE A 246 -53.05 -1.10 42.62
N ALA A 247 -52.79 -2.25 41.99
CA ALA A 247 -53.41 -3.52 42.36
C ALA A 247 -53.12 -3.89 43.83
N LEU A 248 -51.87 -3.75 44.28
CA LEU A 248 -51.46 -3.99 45.67
C LEU A 248 -52.14 -3.03 46.65
N ILE A 249 -52.24 -1.75 46.31
CA ILE A 249 -52.93 -0.77 47.17
C ILE A 249 -54.40 -1.15 47.32
N VAL A 250 -55.06 -1.52 46.21
CA VAL A 250 -56.48 -1.92 46.21
C VAL A 250 -56.72 -3.21 47.00
N THR A 251 -55.82 -4.18 46.93
CA THR A 251 -55.95 -5.45 47.69
C THR A 251 -55.60 -5.30 49.17
N CYS A 252 -54.65 -4.43 49.53
CA CYS A 252 -54.30 -4.18 50.93
C CYS A 252 -55.24 -3.22 51.66
N CYS A 253 -55.94 -2.33 50.95
CA CYS A 253 -56.90 -1.38 51.54
C CYS A 253 -58.36 -1.87 51.50
N ARG A 254 -58.60 -3.12 51.10
CA ARG A 254 -59.89 -3.80 51.14
C ARG A 254 -59.93 -4.80 52.29
#